data_AF-A0A0D3RL26-F1
#
_entry.id   AF-A0A0D3RL26-F1
#
_cell.length_a   1.000
_cell.length_b   1.000
_cell.length_c   1.000
_cell.angle_alpha   90.00
_cell.angle_beta   90.00
_cell.angle_gamma   90.00
#
_symmetry.space_group_name_H-M   'P 1'
#
loop_
_entity.id
_entity.type
_entity.pdbx_description
1 polymer ?
#
loop_
_entity_poly.entity_id
_entity_poly.type
_entity_poly.pdbx_seq_one_letter_code
_entity_poly.pdbx_strand_id
1 'polypeptide(L)'
;MPKLSDNKNITKRLRLNQTEWQTIQTQMQEKNLNFSQLVLNSLLHQNSQTPTKSKKQKAIANKELIIELAKWGNNLNQIAKHLNTNKGAWDRLGLEQLIEISNQLEQLRAKYVS
;
A
#
# COMPACT_ATOMS: atom_id res chain seq x y z
N MET A 1 -19.88 -31.27 10.74
CA MET A 1 -19.68 -30.06 11.57
C MET A 1 -20.84 -29.12 11.33
N PRO A 2 -21.68 -28.78 12.34
CA PRO A 2 -22.71 -27.78 12.13
C PRO A 2 -22.05 -26.41 11.94
N LYS A 3 -22.51 -25.63 10.95
CA LYS A 3 -22.13 -24.21 10.81
C LYS A 3 -22.67 -23.48 12.03
N LEU A 4 -21.79 -22.95 12.88
CA LEU A 4 -22.17 -21.89 13.81
C LEU A 4 -22.64 -20.70 12.97
N SER A 5 -23.94 -20.45 12.95
CA SER A 5 -24.44 -19.15 12.53
C SER A 5 -24.11 -18.19 13.66
N ASP A 6 -23.07 -17.38 13.50
CA ASP A 6 -22.77 -16.26 14.38
C ASP A 6 -23.84 -15.17 14.18
N ASN A 7 -25.06 -15.48 14.59
CA ASN A 7 -26.17 -14.55 14.58
C ASN A 7 -25.86 -13.43 15.57
N LYS A 8 -25.98 -12.18 15.10
CA LYS A 8 -25.79 -10.98 15.91
C LYS A 8 -26.86 -10.94 17.01
N ASN A 9 -26.53 -11.41 18.21
CA ASN A 9 -27.45 -11.57 19.34
C ASN A 9 -27.30 -10.47 20.42
N ILE A 10 -26.30 -9.59 20.30
CA ILE A 10 -26.06 -8.48 21.25
C ILE A 10 -26.61 -7.17 20.67
N THR A 11 -27.46 -6.50 21.45
CA THR A 11 -28.00 -5.16 21.13
C THR A 11 -27.35 -4.11 22.02
N LYS A 12 -26.86 -3.02 21.42
CA LYS A 12 -26.38 -1.83 22.13
C LYS A 12 -27.28 -0.64 21.80
N ARG A 13 -27.59 0.18 22.82
CA ARG A 13 -28.38 1.41 22.65
C ARG A 13 -27.45 2.62 22.71
N LEU A 14 -27.60 3.52 21.74
CA LEU A 14 -26.89 4.79 21.65
C LEU A 14 -27.92 5.92 21.78
N ARG A 15 -27.68 6.87 22.68
CA ARG A 15 -28.47 8.10 22.77
C ARG A 15 -27.75 9.18 21.98
N LEU A 16 -28.49 9.89 21.15
CA LEU A 16 -28.00 10.94 20.26
C LEU A 16 -28.85 12.19 20.46
N ASN A 17 -28.24 13.35 20.34
CA ASN A 17 -28.99 14.59 20.17
C ASN A 17 -29.40 14.77 18.70
N GLN A 18 -30.18 15.81 18.41
CA GLN A 18 -30.73 16.04 17.07
C GLN A 18 -29.65 16.29 16.02
N THR A 19 -28.60 17.04 16.34
CA THR A 19 -27.53 17.41 15.39
C THR A 19 -26.63 16.21 15.07
N GLU A 20 -26.33 15.37 16.07
CA GLU A 20 -25.63 14.11 15.89
C GLU A 20 -26.43 13.16 14.99
N TRP A 21 -27.75 13.07 15.19
CA TRP A 21 -28.61 12.24 14.37
C TRP A 21 -28.64 12.69 12.91
N GLN A 22 -28.81 13.99 12.65
CA GLN A 22 -28.77 14.53 11.28
C GLN A 22 -27.44 14.21 10.58
N THR A 23 -26.33 14.39 11.29
CA THR A 23 -25.00 14.07 10.76
C THR A 23 -24.88 12.60 10.34
N ILE A 24 -25.42 11.69 11.16
CA ILE A 24 -25.44 10.26 10.85
C ILE A 24 -26.33 9.96 9.64
N GLN A 25 -27.48 10.62 9.52
CA GLN A 25 -28.38 10.45 8.37
C GLN A 25 -27.70 10.85 7.05
N THR A 26 -26.98 11.99 7.03
CA THR A 26 -26.21 12.41 5.85
C THR A 26 -25.17 11.35 5.46
N GLN A 27 -24.39 10.83 6.42
CA GLN A 27 -23.38 9.81 6.14
C GLN A 27 -23.99 8.48 5.66
N MET A 28 -25.18 8.12 6.14
CA MET A 28 -25.92 6.95 5.66
C MET A 28 -26.28 7.08 4.18
N GLN A 29 -26.72 8.28 3.75
CA GLN A 29 -27.05 8.57 2.37
C GLN A 29 -25.80 8.57 1.48
N GLU A 30 -24.75 9.28 1.88
CA GLU A 30 -23.49 9.38 1.13
C GLU A 30 -22.84 8.01 0.87
N LYS A 31 -22.89 7.13 1.87
CA LYS A 31 -22.25 5.81 1.82
C LYS A 31 -23.18 4.69 1.38
N ASN A 32 -24.47 4.99 1.17
CA ASN A 32 -25.53 4.03 0.88
C ASN A 32 -25.56 2.85 1.88
N LEU A 33 -25.55 3.17 3.18
CA LEU A 33 -25.55 2.19 4.27
C LEU A 33 -26.72 2.43 5.22
N ASN A 34 -27.25 1.35 5.81
CA ASN A 34 -28.16 1.48 6.95
C ASN A 34 -27.42 1.83 8.25
N PHE A 35 -28.15 2.29 9.27
CA PHE A 35 -27.58 2.72 10.55
C PHE A 35 -26.68 1.65 11.18
N SER A 36 -27.16 0.41 11.26
CA SER A 36 -26.40 -0.70 11.87
C SER A 36 -25.10 -0.99 11.12
N GLN A 37 -25.12 -0.94 9.78
CA GLN A 37 -23.92 -1.10 8.96
C GLN A 37 -22.93 0.05 9.17
N LEU A 38 -23.41 1.29 9.17
CA LEU A 38 -22.57 2.47 9.35
C LEU A 38 -21.90 2.47 10.73
N VAL A 39 -22.66 2.20 11.80
CA VAL A 39 -22.14 2.15 13.17
C VAL A 39 -21.16 1.00 13.35
N LEU A 40 -21.49 -0.20 12.86
CA LEU A 40 -20.60 -1.36 12.96
C LEU A 40 -19.29 -1.12 12.19
N ASN A 41 -19.38 -0.62 10.96
CA ASN A 41 -18.21 -0.28 10.17
C ASN A 41 -17.38 0.79 10.88
N SER A 42 -18.02 1.81 11.45
CA SER A 42 -17.28 2.84 12.17
C SER A 42 -16.58 2.24 13.39
N LEU A 43 -17.28 1.55 14.29
CA LEU A 43 -16.69 0.99 15.52
C LEU A 43 -15.55 -0.02 15.24
N LEU A 44 -15.72 -0.89 14.25
CA LEU A 44 -14.68 -1.88 13.90
C LEU A 44 -13.48 -1.20 13.22
N HIS A 45 -13.73 -0.20 12.36
CA HIS A 45 -12.67 0.47 11.61
C HIS A 45 -12.06 1.67 12.35
N GLN A 46 -12.67 2.21 13.40
CA GLN A 46 -12.07 3.20 14.29
C GLN A 46 -10.89 2.55 15.03
N ASN A 47 -11.06 1.31 15.49
CA ASN A 47 -9.98 0.53 16.10
C ASN A 47 -8.94 0.09 15.07
N SER A 48 -9.38 -0.19 13.84
CA SER A 48 -8.46 -0.46 12.72
C SER A 48 -7.82 0.82 12.15
N GLN A 49 -8.18 2.03 12.59
CA GLN A 49 -7.58 3.29 12.14
C GLN A 49 -6.38 3.72 13.00
N THR A 50 -5.95 2.90 13.95
CA THR A 50 -4.51 2.76 14.22
C THR A 50 -3.86 2.08 12.99
N PRO A 51 -2.64 2.43 12.60
CA PRO A 51 -2.20 2.82 11.24
C PRO A 51 -2.40 1.75 10.13
N THR A 52 -3.64 1.41 9.73
CA THR A 52 -3.88 0.48 8.60
C THR A 52 -4.02 1.18 7.26
N LYS A 53 -4.59 2.40 7.20
CA LYS A 53 -4.64 3.21 5.96
C LYS A 53 -3.23 3.56 5.46
N SER A 54 -2.32 3.92 6.38
CA SER A 54 -0.92 4.12 6.07
C SER A 54 -0.20 2.81 5.72
N LYS A 55 -0.53 1.66 6.35
CA LYS A 55 0.02 0.35 5.94
C LYS A 55 -0.44 -0.07 4.54
N LYS A 56 -1.70 0.15 4.16
CA LYS A 56 -2.21 -0.20 2.82
C LYS A 56 -1.63 0.71 1.74
N GLN A 57 -1.55 2.02 1.98
CA GLN A 57 -0.89 2.96 1.07
C GLN A 57 0.63 2.71 1.00
N LYS A 58 1.30 2.43 2.12
CA LYS A 58 2.71 1.99 2.14
C LYS A 58 2.88 0.66 1.41
N ALA A 59 1.97 -0.29 1.54
CA ALA A 59 2.04 -1.58 0.82
C ALA A 59 1.86 -1.42 -0.69
N ILE A 60 0.99 -0.51 -1.14
CA ILE A 60 0.81 -0.19 -2.56
C ILE A 60 2.04 0.56 -3.10
N ALA A 61 2.54 1.58 -2.39
CA ALA A 61 3.77 2.29 -2.75
C ALA A 61 4.99 1.36 -2.75
N ASN A 62 5.06 0.42 -1.81
CA ASN A 62 6.09 -0.62 -1.79
C ASN A 62 6.00 -1.54 -3.00
N LYS A 63 4.81 -1.83 -3.53
CA LYS A 63 4.68 -2.71 -4.70
C LYS A 63 5.26 -2.08 -5.96
N GLU A 64 5.02 -0.79 -6.18
CA GLU A 64 5.60 -0.04 -7.30
C GLU A 64 7.13 0.06 -7.17
N LEU A 65 7.62 0.42 -5.97
CA LEU A 65 9.05 0.45 -5.67
C LEU A 65 9.72 -0.92 -5.89
N ILE A 66 9.09 -2.01 -5.45
CA ILE A 66 9.60 -3.38 -5.64
C ILE A 66 9.70 -3.72 -7.14
N ILE A 67 8.71 -3.32 -7.95
CA ILE A 67 8.73 -3.55 -9.40
C ILE A 67 9.86 -2.75 -10.06
N GLU A 68 10.04 -1.49 -9.69
CA GLU A 68 11.12 -0.64 -10.21
C GLU A 68 12.50 -1.20 -9.83
N LEU A 69 12.70 -1.59 -8.56
CA LEU A 69 13.94 -2.22 -8.11
C LEU A 69 14.22 -3.55 -8.84
N ALA A 70 13.20 -4.37 -9.10
CA ALA A 70 13.38 -5.62 -9.84
C ALA A 70 13.83 -5.39 -11.29
N LYS A 71 13.32 -4.35 -11.96
CA LYS A 71 13.76 -3.96 -13.31
C LYS A 71 15.24 -3.55 -13.31
N TRP A 72 15.63 -2.69 -12.38
CA TRP A 72 17.03 -2.25 -12.25
C TRP A 72 17.98 -3.39 -11.89
N GLY A 73 17.58 -4.27 -10.97
CA GLY A 73 18.36 -5.47 -10.62
C GLY A 73 18.57 -6.41 -11.80
N ASN A 74 17.56 -6.60 -12.66
CA ASN A 74 17.69 -7.41 -13.87
C ASN A 74 18.64 -6.79 -14.89
N ASN A 75 18.57 -5.47 -15.12
CA ASN A 75 19.48 -4.76 -16.01
C ASN A 75 20.93 -4.85 -15.52
N LEU A 76 21.15 -4.63 -14.22
CA LEU A 76 22.46 -4.76 -13.60
C LEU A 76 23.02 -6.17 -13.77
N ASN A 77 22.19 -7.20 -13.60
CA ASN A 77 22.62 -8.59 -13.76
C ASN A 77 22.98 -8.91 -15.23
N GLN A 78 22.29 -8.31 -16.20
CA GLN A 78 22.62 -8.47 -17.62
C GLN A 78 23.96 -7.83 -17.97
N ILE A 79 24.18 -6.58 -17.53
CA ILE A 79 25.45 -5.86 -17.75
C ILE A 79 26.59 -6.60 -17.04
N ALA A 80 26.38 -7.05 -15.81
CA ALA A 80 27.37 -7.83 -15.07
C ALA A 80 27.75 -9.12 -15.82
N LYS A 81 26.76 -9.87 -16.35
CA LYS A 81 27.03 -11.05 -17.17
C LYS A 81 27.83 -10.68 -18.42
N HIS A 82 27.46 -9.62 -19.12
CA HIS A 82 28.15 -9.15 -20.32
C HIS A 82 29.62 -8.81 -20.05
N LEU A 83 29.87 -7.96 -19.05
CA LEU A 83 31.21 -7.56 -18.63
C LEU A 83 32.06 -8.75 -18.15
N ASN A 84 31.46 -9.68 -17.40
CA ASN A 84 32.15 -10.88 -16.91
C ASN A 84 32.50 -11.88 -18.02
N THR A 85 31.76 -11.89 -19.13
CA THR A 85 32.07 -12.73 -20.30
C THR A 85 33.12 -12.11 -21.22
N ASN A 86 33.24 -10.78 -21.22
CA ASN A 86 34.18 -10.05 -22.08
C ASN A 86 35.55 -9.90 -21.41
N LYS A 87 36.19 -11.04 -21.11
CA LYS A 87 37.47 -11.13 -20.37
C LYS A 87 38.65 -10.57 -21.17
N GLY A 88 38.79 -9.25 -21.20
CA GLY A 88 39.98 -8.58 -21.77
C GLY A 88 39.71 -7.24 -22.46
N ALA A 89 38.45 -6.93 -22.80
CA ALA A 89 38.07 -5.64 -23.34
C ALA A 89 37.48 -4.76 -22.23
N TRP A 90 38.04 -3.57 -22.04
CA TRP A 90 37.39 -2.53 -21.25
C TRP A 90 36.17 -2.04 -22.04
N ASP A 91 35.03 -2.70 -21.84
CA ASP A 91 33.76 -2.29 -22.42
C ASP A 91 33.28 -1.01 -21.72
N ARG A 92 33.77 0.10 -22.26
CA ARG A 92 33.44 1.46 -21.81
C ARG A 92 31.94 1.70 -21.77
N LEU A 93 31.18 1.16 -22.73
CA LEU A 93 29.74 1.34 -22.78
C LEU A 93 29.07 0.62 -21.61
N GLY A 94 29.43 -0.63 -21.35
CA GLY A 94 28.92 -1.37 -20.18
C GLY A 94 29.27 -0.69 -18.85
N LEU A 95 30.45 -0.07 -18.74
CA LEU A 95 30.84 0.70 -17.56
C LEU A 95 30.07 2.02 -17.42
N GLU A 96 29.83 2.75 -18.51
CA GLU A 96 28.98 3.96 -18.52
C GLU A 96 27.53 3.62 -18.11
N GLN A 97 27.00 2.48 -18.56
CA GLN A 97 25.67 2.01 -18.17
C GLN A 97 25.58 1.67 -16.67
N LEU A 98 26.64 1.15 -16.05
CA LEU A 98 26.67 0.93 -14.59
C LEU A 98 26.59 2.24 -13.82
N ILE A 99 27.28 3.29 -14.29
CA ILE A 99 27.22 4.62 -13.68
C ILE A 99 25.79 5.20 -13.79
N GLU A 100 25.14 5.03 -14.94
CA GLU A 100 23.77 5.49 -15.15
C GLU A 100 22.77 4.79 -14.21
N ILE A 101 22.85 3.46 -14.08
CA ILE A 101 22.02 2.69 -13.15
C ILE A 101 22.21 3.17 -11.71
N SER A 102 23.46 3.44 -11.31
CA SER A 102 23.75 3.97 -9.97
C SER A 102 23.05 5.31 -9.72
N ASN A 103 23.08 6.23 -10.68
CA ASN A 103 22.42 7.53 -10.56
C ASN A 103 20.90 7.40 -10.48
N GLN A 104 20.30 6.50 -11.27
CA GLN A 104 18.87 6.25 -11.25
C GLN A 104 18.39 5.60 -9.95
N LEU A 105 19.20 4.71 -9.36
CA LEU A 105 18.92 4.14 -8.04
C LEU A 105 18.99 5.20 -6.92
N GLU A 106 19.90 6.19 -7.01
CA GLU A 106 19.94 7.28 -6.03
C GLU A 106 18.73 8.23 -6.17
N GLN A 107 18.30 8.54 -7.39
CA GLN A 107 17.07 9.29 -7.62
C GLN A 107 15.84 8.54 -7.10
N LEU A 108 15.78 7.23 -7.32
CA LEU A 108 14.73 6.37 -6.80
C LEU A 108 14.73 6.39 -5.27
N ARG A 109 15.89 6.27 -4.63
CA ARG A 109 16.04 6.38 -3.18
C ARG A 109 15.53 7.72 -2.66
N ALA A 110 15.91 8.83 -3.29
CA ALA A 110 15.45 10.17 -2.90
C ALA A 110 13.92 10.32 -2.96
N LYS A 111 13.26 9.70 -3.96
CA LYS A 111 11.79 9.73 -4.13
C LYS A 111 11.01 8.98 -3.05
N TYR A 112 11.59 7.93 -2.46
CA TYR A 112 10.88 7.05 -1.52
C TYR A 112 11.35 7.15 -0.05
N VAL A 113 12.47 7.84 0.22
CA VAL A 113 13.07 7.99 1.57
C VAL A 113 12.91 9.40 2.16
N SER A 114 12.40 10.38 1.42
CA SER A 114 12.12 11.75 1.91
C SER A 114 10.92 11.83 2.86
#